data_AF-A0A1F5ZRI7-F1
#
_entry.id   AF-A0A1F5ZRI7-F1
#
_cell.length_a   1.000
_cell.length_b   1.000
_cell.length_c   1.000
_cell.angle_alpha   90.00
_cell.angle_beta   90.00
_cell.angle_gamma   90.00
#
_symmetry.space_group_name_H-M   'P 1'
#
loop_
_entity.id
_entity.type
_entity.pdbx_description
1 polymer ?
#
loop_
_entity_poly.entity_id
_entity_poly.type
_entity_poly.pdbx_seq_one_letter_code
_entity_poly.pdbx_strand_id
1 'polypeptide(L)' 'MNLKQLVIISLILFLSIVAWIAFDIYHVSVTTSVTALQMEQVKPLTPNFDSDIILKIKSRER' A
#
# COMPACT_ATOMS: atom_id res chain seq x y z
N MET A 1 -38.35 9.36 22.92
CA MET A 1 -36.89 9.56 22.95
C MET A 1 -36.63 11.03 23.24
N ASN A 2 -35.87 11.34 24.29
CA ASN A 2 -35.72 12.73 24.75
C ASN A 2 -34.64 13.48 23.96
N LEU A 3 -34.84 14.78 23.71
CA LEU A 3 -33.89 15.63 22.97
C LEU A 3 -32.48 15.59 23.58
N LYS A 4 -32.37 15.59 24.91
CA LYS A 4 -31.09 15.46 25.62
C LYS A 4 -30.35 14.17 25.28
N GLN A 5 -31.06 13.04 25.17
CA GLN A 5 -30.46 11.75 24.83
C GLN A 5 -29.97 11.75 23.37
N LEU A 6 -30.75 12.33 22.47
CA LEU A 6 -30.38 12.42 21.05
C LEU A 6 -29.13 13.29 20.84
N VAL A 7 -29.01 14.40 21.57
CA VAL A 7 -27.82 15.27 21.52
C VAL A 7 -26.58 14.53 22.05
N ILE A 8 -26.70 13.80 23.16
CA ILE A 8 -25.58 13.03 23.73
C ILE A 8 -25.11 11.95 22.75
N ILE A 9 -26.04 11.20 22.16
CA ILE A 9 -25.72 10.16 21.16
C ILE A 9 -25.05 10.79 19.95
N SER A 10 -25.59 11.90 19.42
CA SER A 10 -25.01 12.61 18.28
C SER A 10 -23.59 13.10 18.55
N LEU A 11 -23.32 13.57 19.78
CA LEU A 11 -22.01 14.06 20.16
C LEU A 11 -20.98 12.92 20.21
N ILE A 12 -21.35 11.79 20.83
CA ILE A 12 -20.48 10.61 20.89
C ILE A 12 -20.19 10.11 19.47
N LEU A 13 -21.20 10.05 18.62
CA LEU A 13 -21.08 9.57 17.25
C LEU A 13 -20.19 10.49 16.41
N PHE A 14 -20.31 11.80 16.60
CA PHE A 14 -19.43 12.79 15.98
C PHE A 14 -17.98 12.60 16.43
N LEU A 15 -17.72 12.48 17.74
CA LEU A 15 -16.37 12.26 18.26
C LEU A 15 -15.76 10.95 17.76
N SER A 16 -16.56 9.88 17.67
CA SER A 16 -16.12 8.59 17.11
C SER A 16 -15.69 8.71 15.65
N ILE A 17 -16.45 9.44 14.82
CA ILE A 17 -16.09 9.66 13.41
C ILE A 17 -14.79 10.47 13.30
N VAL A 18 -14.65 11.54 14.10
CA VAL A 18 -13.44 12.38 14.10
C VAL A 18 -12.21 11.56 14.52
N ALA A 19 -12.34 10.75 15.58
CA ALA A 19 -11.27 9.87 16.03
C ALA A 19 -10.89 8.83 14.97
N TRP A 20 -11.89 8.27 14.28
CA TRP A 20 -11.66 7.29 13.20
C TRP A 20 -10.88 7.89 12.04
N ILE A 21 -11.27 9.09 11.58
CA ILE A 21 -10.58 9.80 10.49
C ILE A 21 -9.14 10.11 10.89
N ALA A 22 -8.90 10.58 12.12
CA ALA A 22 -7.55 10.87 12.60
C ALA A 22 -6.67 9.60 12.64
N PHE A 23 -7.23 8.48 13.07
CA PHE A 23 -6.52 7.20 13.09
C PHE A 23 -6.19 6.70 11.69
N ASP A 24 -7.11 6.86 10.73
CA ASP A 24 -6.90 6.46 9.34
C ASP A 24 -5.79 7.28 8.68
N ILE A 25 -5.78 8.60 8.87
CA ILE A 25 -4.71 9.49 8.41
C ILE A 25 -3.37 9.08 9.01
N TYR A 26 -3.33 8.81 10.32
CA TYR A 26 -2.11 8.35 10.98
C TYR A 26 -1.64 6.99 10.44
N HIS A 27 -2.57 6.06 10.27
CA HIS A 27 -2.27 4.73 9.75
C HIS A 27 -1.68 4.81 8.34
N VAL A 28 -2.31 5.56 7.43
CA VAL A 28 -1.81 5.81 6.08
C VAL A 28 -0.43 6.46 6.13
N SER A 29 -0.23 7.48 6.98
CA SER A 29 1.07 8.15 7.09
C SER A 29 2.18 7.19 7.55
N VAL A 30 1.88 6.23 8.42
CA VAL A 30 2.87 5.28 8.95
C VAL A 30 3.10 4.09 8.00
N THR A 31 2.04 3.56 7.37
CA THR A 31 2.13 2.38 6.50
C THR A 31 2.53 2.68 5.05
N THR A 32 2.31 3.90 4.55
CA THR A 32 2.68 4.26 3.16
C THR A 32 4.19 4.41 2.96
N SER A 33 4.97 4.31 4.04
CA SER A 33 6.43 4.19 3.95
C SER A 33 6.76 2.77 3.51
N VAL A 34 6.74 2.50 2.19
CA VAL A 34 7.45 1.34 1.63
C VAL A 34 8.89 1.48 2.12
N THR A 35 9.27 0.65 3.08
CA THR A 35 10.59 0.74 3.71
C THR A 35 11.65 0.58 2.62
N ALA A 36 12.82 1.20 2.78
CA ALA A 36 13.89 1.10 1.78
C ALA A 36 14.21 -0.37 1.41
N LEU A 37 14.07 -1.28 2.37
CA LEU A 37 14.16 -2.73 2.19
C LEU A 37 13.08 -3.30 1.25
N GLN A 38 11.82 -2.88 1.40
CA GLN A 38 10.74 -3.31 0.52
C GLN A 38 10.88 -2.73 -0.90
N MET A 39 11.41 -1.51 -1.04
CA MET A 39 11.70 -0.92 -2.36
C MET A 39 12.77 -1.71 -3.14
N GLU A 40 13.79 -2.22 -2.45
CA GLU A 40 14.82 -3.06 -3.08
C GLU A 40 14.25 -4.41 -3.55
N GLN A 41 13.29 -4.98 -2.81
CA GLN A 41 12.61 -6.23 -3.17
C GLN A 41 11.63 -6.09 -4.34
N VAL A 42 11.06 -4.90 -4.57
CA VAL A 42 10.16 -4.64 -5.71
C VAL A 42 10.88 -4.04 -6.92
N LYS A 43 12.22 -3.93 -6.88
CA LYS A 43 12.98 -3.44 -8.02
C LYS A 43 12.69 -4.33 -9.23
N PRO A 44 12.22 -3.77 -10.36
CA PRO A 44 11.94 -4.56 -11.53
C PRO A 44 13.21 -5.29 -11.96
N LEU A 45 13.11 -6.61 -12.08
CA LEU A 45 14.12 -7.40 -12.75
C LEU A 45 14.10 -6.93 -14.21
N THR A 46 15.13 -6.20 -14.62
CA THR A 46 15.40 -5.90 -16.02
C THR A 46 16.34 -6.99 -16.53
N PRO A 47 15.83 -8.16 -16.98
CA PRO A 47 16.70 -9.18 -17.55
C PRO A 47 17.34 -8.61 -18.80
N ASN A 48 18.66 -8.43 -18.76
CA ASN A 48 19.42 -8.20 -19.97
C ASN A 48 19.64 -9.57 -20.63
N PHE A 49 18.83 -9.87 -21.64
CA PHE A 49 18.99 -11.11 -22.39
C PHE A 49 20.17 -10.98 -23.34
N ASP A 50 21.20 -11.79 -23.08
CA ASP A 50 22.32 -11.94 -24.00
C ASP A 50 21.82 -12.62 -25.29
N SER A 51 21.58 -11.78 -26.30
CA SER A 51 21.04 -12.20 -27.59
C SER A 51 22.04 -13.07 -28.35
N ASP A 52 23.34 -12.91 -28.10
CA ASP A 52 24.39 -13.71 -28.73
C ASP A 52 24.36 -15.14 -28.22
N ILE A 53 24.14 -15.33 -26.91
CA ILE A 53 23.96 -16.66 -26.32
C ILE A 53 22.69 -17.33 -26.87
N ILE A 54 21.57 -16.60 -26.94
CA ILE A 54 20.30 -17.13 -27.48
C ILE A 54 20.47 -17.58 -28.93
N LEU A 55 21.15 -16.77 -29.76
CA LEU A 55 21.45 -17.11 -31.15
C LEU A 55 22.34 -18.36 -31.27
N LYS A 56 23.35 -18.48 -30.41
CA LYS A 56 24.29 -19.61 -30.39
C LYS A 56 23.64 -20.93 -29.94
N ILE A 57 22.62 -20.87 -29.08
CA ILE A 57 21.83 -22.05 -28.69
C ILE A 57 20.88 -22.44 -29.83
N LYS A 58 20.18 -21.46 -30.42
CA LYS A 58 19.28 -21.69 -31.55
C LYS A 58 19.97 -22.31 -32.77
N SER A 59 21.24 -22.00 -33.00
CA SER A 59 22.02 -22.60 -34.09
C SER A 59 22.49 -24.04 -33.81
N ARG A 60 22.35 -24.55 -32.59
CA ARG A 60 22.72 -25.94 -32.21
C ARG A 60 21.55 -26.93 -32.25
N GLU A 61 20.32 -26.43 -32.27
CA GLU A 61 19.09 -27.24 -32.43
C GLU A 61 18.73 -27.51 -33.91
N ARG A 62 19.46 -26.91 -34.86
CA ARG A 62 19.40 -27.26 -36.28
C ARG A 62 20.57 -28.16 -36.65
#